data_AF-A0A963BAW9-F1
#
_entry.id   AF-A0A963BAW9-F1
#
_cell.length_a   1.000
_cell.length_b   1.000
_cell.length_c   1.000
_cell.angle_alpha   90.00
_cell.angle_beta   90.00
_cell.angle_gamma   90.00
#
_symmetry.space_group_name_H-M   'P 1'
#
loop_
_entity.id
_entity.type
_entity.pdbx_description
1 polymer ?
#
loop_
_entity_poly.entity_id
_entity_poly.type
_entity_poly.pdbx_seq_one_letter_code
_entity_poly.pdbx_strand_id
1 'polypeptide(L)'
;MPRFLIGIDLGTSNTVMAYADRQQDEGIRIFEVEQLIALGEVAPRPQLPSLRYHPAPGELNRSDLGLPWAEIDPAVPADAVVGVLARELGMQVPGHLVASAKSWLSHRSVDRTAPILPWGAGGEIAKISPLAASAGYLAHLRAAWN
;
A
#
# COMPACT_ATOMS: atom_id res chain seq x y z
N MET A 1 17.95 19.34 -13.00
CA MET A 1 16.54 19.35 -12.53
C MET A 1 15.91 18.00 -12.87
N PRO A 2 14.99 17.46 -12.04
CA PRO A 2 14.31 16.20 -12.35
C PRO A 2 13.46 16.35 -13.63
N ARG A 3 13.43 15.30 -14.48
CA ARG A 3 12.61 15.28 -15.72
C ARG A 3 11.11 15.29 -15.40
N PHE A 4 10.69 14.45 -14.47
CA PHE A 4 9.29 14.31 -14.08
C PHE A 4 8.99 15.09 -12.80
N LEU A 5 7.83 15.73 -12.76
CA LEU A 5 7.21 16.25 -11.54
C LEU A 5 6.17 15.24 -11.09
N ILE A 6 6.24 14.80 -9.82
CA ILE A 6 5.32 13.82 -9.25
C ILE A 6 4.41 14.51 -8.23
N GLY A 7 3.11 14.28 -8.35
CA GLY A 7 2.10 14.61 -7.35
C GLY A 7 1.49 13.34 -6.77
N ILE A 8 1.38 13.26 -5.44
CA ILE A 8 0.76 12.12 -4.76
C ILE A 8 -0.36 12.64 -3.85
N ASP A 9 -1.56 12.12 -4.06
CA ASP A 9 -2.66 12.22 -3.09
C ASP A 9 -2.65 10.96 -2.21
N LEU A 10 -2.21 11.11 -0.95
CA LEU A 10 -2.22 10.04 0.04
C LEU A 10 -3.51 10.12 0.87
N GLY A 11 -4.57 9.54 0.34
CA GLY A 11 -5.90 9.53 0.94
C GLY A 11 -6.11 8.40 1.94
N THR A 12 -7.21 8.51 2.71
CA THR A 12 -7.63 7.51 3.70
C THR A 12 -8.06 6.19 3.05
N SER A 13 -8.72 6.25 1.89
CA SER A 13 -9.25 5.07 1.19
C SER A 13 -8.42 4.67 -0.03
N ASN A 14 -7.92 5.64 -0.79
CA ASN A 14 -7.10 5.42 -1.98
C ASN A 14 -5.91 6.37 -1.98
N THR A 15 -4.84 5.93 -2.61
CA THR A 15 -3.65 6.71 -2.95
C THR A 15 -3.58 6.83 -4.47
N VAL A 16 -3.33 8.04 -4.96
CA VAL A 16 -3.22 8.33 -6.40
C VAL A 16 -1.89 9.01 -6.67
N MET A 17 -1.21 8.60 -7.74
CA MET A 17 0.00 9.23 -8.23
C MET A 17 -0.27 9.83 -9.61
N ALA A 18 0.16 11.07 -9.80
CA ALA A 18 0.12 11.77 -11.08
C ALA A 18 1.52 12.31 -11.40
N TYR A 19 1.80 12.50 -12.69
CA TYR A 19 3.08 13.01 -13.14
C TYR A 19 2.95 13.95 -14.34
N ALA A 20 3.92 14.84 -14.48
CA ALA A 20 4.12 15.66 -15.67
C ALA A 20 5.58 15.54 -16.12
N ASP A 21 5.80 15.28 -17.42
CA ASP A 21 7.14 15.30 -18.01
C ASP A 21 7.48 16.75 -18.38
N ARG A 22 8.57 17.30 -17.83
CA ARG A 22 8.98 18.68 -18.11
C ARG A 22 9.59 18.87 -19.50
N GLN A 23 9.91 17.78 -20.18
CA GLN A 23 10.49 17.81 -21.53
C GLN A 23 9.42 17.64 -22.62
N GLN A 24 8.17 17.33 -22.25
CA GLN A 24 7.06 17.12 -23.17
C GLN A 24 5.87 17.98 -22.76
N ASP A 25 5.10 18.49 -23.73
CA ASP A 25 3.88 19.27 -23.46
C ASP A 25 2.64 18.37 -23.52
N GLU A 26 2.65 17.28 -22.71
CA GLU A 26 1.58 16.28 -22.66
C GLU A 26 0.60 16.51 -21.49
N GLY A 27 0.82 17.55 -20.69
CA GLY A 27 0.03 17.84 -19.49
C GLY A 27 0.27 16.85 -18.34
N ILE A 28 -0.66 16.84 -17.38
CA ILE A 28 -0.62 15.97 -16.19
C ILE A 28 -1.30 14.65 -16.53
N ARG A 29 -0.63 13.53 -16.24
CA ARG A 29 -1.14 12.18 -16.43
C ARG A 29 -1.28 11.45 -15.10
N ILE A 30 -2.31 10.61 -14.99
CA ILE A 30 -2.41 9.65 -13.90
C ILE A 30 -1.43 8.51 -14.17
N PHE A 31 -0.66 8.14 -13.14
CA PHE A 31 0.18 6.97 -13.18
C PHE A 31 -0.67 5.74 -12.86
N GLU A 32 -0.71 4.77 -13.77
CA GLU A 32 -1.39 3.51 -13.51
C GLU A 32 -0.49 2.58 -12.69
N VAL A 33 -0.86 2.37 -11.43
CA VAL A 33 -0.08 1.64 -10.45
C VAL A 33 -0.31 0.15 -10.62
N GLU A 34 0.73 -0.57 -11.05
CA GLU A 34 0.74 -2.04 -10.99
C GLU A 34 0.56 -2.50 -9.53
N GLN A 35 -0.27 -3.52 -9.35
CA GLN A 35 -0.56 -4.09 -8.04
C GLN A 35 -1.17 -5.47 -8.23
N LEU A 36 -1.15 -6.29 -7.18
CA LEU A 36 -1.89 -7.54 -7.16
C LEU A 36 -3.38 -7.24 -7.15
N ILE A 37 -4.08 -7.70 -8.19
CA ILE A 37 -5.54 -7.61 -8.31
C ILE A 37 -6.23 -8.92 -7.93
N ALA A 38 -5.48 -10.03 -8.02
CA ALA A 38 -5.80 -11.35 -7.49
C ALA A 38 -4.48 -12.06 -7.14
N LEU A 39 -4.56 -13.25 -6.53
CA LEU A 39 -3.38 -14.09 -6.26
C LEU A 39 -2.68 -14.45 -7.57
N GLY A 40 -1.40 -14.13 -7.68
CA GLY A 40 -0.59 -14.35 -8.89
C GLY A 40 -0.94 -13.44 -10.08
N GLU A 41 -1.85 -12.48 -9.92
CA GLU A 41 -2.30 -11.60 -11.00
C GLU A 41 -1.97 -10.14 -10.70
N VAL A 42 -1.07 -9.57 -11.50
CA VAL A 42 -0.68 -8.17 -11.45
C VAL A 42 -1.32 -7.42 -12.61
N ALA A 43 -1.94 -6.29 -12.32
CA ALA A 43 -2.45 -5.40 -13.36
C ALA A 43 -2.39 -3.93 -12.93
N PRO A 44 -2.24 -3.00 -13.89
CA PRO A 44 -2.28 -1.57 -13.61
C PRO A 44 -3.69 -1.12 -13.18
N ARG A 45 -3.75 -0.17 -12.24
CA ARG A 45 -4.97 0.55 -11.88
C ARG A 45 -4.67 2.04 -11.69
N PRO A 46 -5.62 2.93 -12.01
CA PRO A 46 -5.41 4.37 -11.83
C PRO A 46 -5.31 4.81 -10.36
N GLN A 47 -5.61 3.92 -9.41
CA GLN A 47 -5.58 4.17 -7.97
C GLN A 47 -5.06 2.93 -7.25
N LEU A 48 -4.32 3.15 -6.16
CA LEU A 48 -3.92 2.12 -5.21
C LEU A 48 -4.82 2.24 -3.97
N PRO A 49 -5.65 1.24 -3.61
CA PRO A 49 -6.34 1.25 -2.33
C PRO A 49 -5.35 1.45 -1.17
N SER A 50 -5.63 2.38 -0.26
CA SER A 50 -4.82 2.70 0.93
C SER A 50 -5.04 1.65 2.03
N LEU A 51 -4.93 0.40 1.63
CA LEU A 51 -5.23 -0.79 2.41
C LEU A 51 -4.04 -1.73 2.39
N ARG A 52 -3.83 -2.37 3.52
CA ARG A 52 -2.80 -3.39 3.67
C ARG A 52 -3.34 -4.59 4.43
N TYR A 53 -3.11 -5.78 3.91
CA TYR A 53 -3.56 -7.03 4.50
C TYR A 53 -2.37 -7.76 5.12
N HIS A 54 -2.52 -8.18 6.36
CA HIS A 54 -1.52 -8.96 7.07
C HIS A 54 -2.00 -10.41 7.19
N PRO A 55 -1.50 -11.33 6.37
CA PRO A 55 -1.91 -12.72 6.46
C PRO A 55 -1.46 -13.35 7.79
N ALA A 56 -2.22 -14.34 8.24
CA ALA A 56 -1.74 -15.26 9.27
C ALA A 56 -0.58 -16.11 8.72
N PRO A 57 0.30 -16.64 9.59
CA PRO A 57 1.38 -17.53 9.16
C PRO A 57 0.88 -18.70 8.31
N GLY A 58 1.39 -18.82 7.09
CA GLY A 58 1.02 -19.89 6.15
C GLY A 58 -0.33 -19.72 5.45
N GLU A 59 -1.03 -18.58 5.62
CA GLU A 59 -2.30 -18.30 4.93
C GLU A 59 -2.12 -18.14 3.42
N LEU A 60 -1.04 -17.49 2.99
CA LEU A 60 -0.76 -17.17 1.59
C LEU A 60 0.57 -17.79 1.14
N ASN A 61 0.62 -18.29 -0.10
CA ASN A 61 1.88 -18.72 -0.70
C ASN A 61 2.64 -17.51 -1.22
N ARG A 62 3.92 -17.38 -0.87
CA ARG A 62 4.77 -16.28 -1.37
C ARG A 62 4.88 -16.21 -2.90
N SER A 63 4.75 -17.35 -3.57
CA SER A 63 4.73 -17.41 -5.04
C SER A 63 3.58 -16.60 -5.65
N ASP A 64 2.49 -16.45 -4.92
CA ASP A 64 1.26 -15.80 -5.39
C ASP A 64 1.27 -14.29 -5.09
N LEU A 65 2.29 -13.80 -4.37
CA LEU A 65 2.44 -12.41 -3.93
C LEU A 65 3.51 -11.66 -4.73
N GLY A 66 3.99 -12.23 -5.83
CA GLY A 66 5.02 -11.63 -6.66
C GLY A 66 4.56 -10.33 -7.33
N LEU A 67 5.36 -9.27 -7.19
CA LEU A 67 5.26 -8.04 -7.96
C LEU A 67 6.42 -7.95 -8.97
N PRO A 68 6.32 -7.12 -10.02
CA PRO A 68 7.36 -6.99 -11.04
C PRO A 68 8.70 -6.42 -10.54
N TRP A 69 8.70 -5.85 -9.33
CA TRP A 69 9.89 -5.35 -8.63
C TRP A 69 10.24 -6.22 -7.41
N ALA A 70 11.51 -6.23 -7.03
CA ALA A 70 11.95 -6.83 -5.78
C ALA A 70 11.33 -6.13 -4.56
N GLU A 71 11.16 -6.82 -3.43
CA GLU A 71 10.76 -6.17 -2.17
C GLU A 71 11.68 -4.98 -1.85
N ILE A 72 11.13 -3.77 -1.87
CA ILE A 72 11.93 -2.54 -1.75
C ILE A 72 12.11 -2.10 -0.29
N ASP A 73 11.31 -2.63 0.64
CA ASP A 73 11.31 -2.16 2.02
C ASP A 73 11.34 -3.33 3.04
N PRO A 74 12.47 -3.59 3.72
CA PRO A 74 12.56 -4.61 4.76
C PRO A 74 11.73 -4.30 6.01
N ALA A 75 11.16 -3.10 6.15
CA ALA A 75 10.20 -2.75 7.21
C ALA A 75 8.78 -3.25 6.90
N VAL A 76 8.54 -3.81 5.70
CA VAL A 76 7.30 -4.46 5.32
C VAL A 76 7.46 -5.97 5.60
N PRO A 77 6.68 -6.59 6.50
CA PRO A 77 6.61 -8.04 6.57
C PRO A 77 6.41 -8.63 5.16
N ALA A 78 7.28 -9.59 4.78
CA ALA A 78 7.41 -10.14 3.43
C ALA A 78 6.09 -10.62 2.80
N ASP A 79 5.13 -10.99 3.65
CA ASP A 79 3.87 -11.58 3.21
C ASP A 79 2.72 -10.55 3.19
N ALA A 80 2.97 -9.28 3.55
CA ALA A 80 1.93 -8.26 3.58
C ALA A 80 1.55 -7.79 2.18
N VAL A 81 0.24 -7.71 1.92
CA VAL A 81 -0.31 -7.31 0.62
C VAL A 81 -0.82 -5.87 0.71
N VAL A 82 -0.64 -5.07 -0.36
CA VAL A 82 -1.14 -3.69 -0.46
C VAL A 82 -2.04 -3.56 -1.69
N GLY A 83 -3.05 -2.69 -1.63
CA GLY A 83 -3.87 -2.34 -2.80
C GLY A 83 -5.12 -3.21 -2.99
N VAL A 84 -5.44 -3.55 -4.25
CA VAL A 84 -6.68 -4.27 -4.59
C VAL A 84 -6.78 -5.62 -3.90
N LEU A 85 -5.78 -6.50 -4.03
CA LEU A 85 -5.83 -7.81 -3.37
C LEU A 85 -5.97 -7.69 -1.85
N ALA A 86 -5.33 -6.68 -1.22
CA ALA A 86 -5.50 -6.43 0.20
C ALA A 86 -6.95 -6.10 0.59
N ARG A 87 -7.66 -5.36 -0.28
CA ARG A 87 -9.10 -5.08 -0.11
C ARG A 87 -9.93 -6.36 -0.20
N GLU A 88 -9.69 -7.18 -1.21
CA GLU A 88 -10.46 -8.41 -1.44
C GLU A 88 -10.27 -9.42 -0.29
N LEU A 89 -9.03 -9.59 0.20
CA LEU A 89 -8.74 -10.43 1.37
C LEU A 89 -9.33 -9.85 2.65
N GLY A 90 -9.20 -8.53 2.85
CA GLY A 90 -9.72 -7.83 4.02
C GLY A 90 -11.25 -7.83 4.12
N MET A 91 -11.97 -7.99 3.00
CA MET A 91 -13.41 -8.22 3.03
C MET A 91 -13.78 -9.58 3.61
N GLN A 92 -12.92 -10.59 3.45
CA GLN A 92 -13.15 -11.94 3.98
C GLN A 92 -12.70 -12.03 5.45
N VAL A 93 -11.57 -11.42 5.78
CA VAL A 93 -11.00 -11.43 7.15
C VAL A 93 -10.68 -10.00 7.61
N PRO A 94 -11.68 -9.22 8.07
CA PRO A 94 -11.48 -7.82 8.44
C PRO A 94 -10.44 -7.58 9.54
N GLY A 95 -10.25 -8.55 10.45
CA GLY A 95 -9.28 -8.45 11.54
C GLY A 95 -7.81 -8.39 11.09
N HIS A 96 -7.54 -8.70 9.83
CA HIS A 96 -6.20 -8.70 9.23
C HIS A 96 -5.95 -7.43 8.40
N LEU A 97 -6.97 -6.58 8.21
CA LEU A 97 -6.91 -5.41 7.34
C LEU A 97 -6.47 -4.15 8.08
N VAL A 98 -5.33 -3.61 7.70
CA VAL A 98 -4.92 -2.24 7.98
C VAL A 98 -5.72 -1.30 7.08
N ALA A 99 -6.67 -0.58 7.66
CA ALA A 99 -7.45 0.46 7.00
C ALA A 99 -7.32 1.81 7.71
N SER A 100 -7.64 2.89 7.01
CA SER A 100 -7.67 4.26 7.56
C SER A 100 -6.35 4.74 8.18
N ALA A 101 -5.21 4.20 7.73
CA ALA A 101 -3.89 4.55 8.28
C ALA A 101 -3.62 6.07 8.26
N LYS A 102 -4.03 6.78 7.19
CA LYS A 102 -3.93 8.25 7.08
C LYS A 102 -4.68 8.99 8.20
N SER A 103 -5.87 8.51 8.55
CA SER A 103 -6.68 9.09 9.62
C SER A 103 -6.02 8.87 10.97
N TRP A 104 -5.55 7.65 11.26
CA TRP A 104 -4.81 7.33 12.48
C TRP A 104 -3.49 8.11 12.59
N LEU A 105 -2.78 8.30 11.47
CA LEU A 105 -1.54 9.08 11.41
C LEU A 105 -1.75 10.54 11.83
N SER A 106 -2.96 11.06 11.61
CA SER A 106 -3.35 12.45 11.88
C SER A 106 -4.19 12.59 13.15
N HIS A 107 -4.54 11.49 13.83
CA HIS A 107 -5.35 11.52 15.04
C HIS A 107 -4.48 11.88 16.25
N ARG A 108 -4.75 13.04 16.88
CA ARG A 108 -3.89 13.63 17.92
C ARG A 108 -3.79 12.81 19.21
N SER A 109 -4.78 11.97 19.49
CA SER A 109 -4.87 11.22 20.74
C SER A 109 -4.18 9.86 20.70
N VAL A 110 -3.41 9.56 19.64
CA VAL A 110 -2.80 8.24 19.45
C VAL A 110 -1.32 8.39 19.14
N ASP A 111 -0.53 7.46 19.65
CA ASP A 111 0.84 7.31 19.18
C ASP A 111 0.85 6.73 17.77
N ARG A 112 1.02 7.61 16.78
CA ARG A 112 1.11 7.27 15.36
C ARG A 112 2.33 6.43 14.98
N THR A 113 3.26 6.21 15.90
CA THR A 113 4.46 5.38 15.72
C THR A 113 4.34 4.01 16.41
N ALA A 114 3.36 3.84 17.29
CA ALA A 114 3.08 2.56 17.95
C ALA A 114 2.38 1.56 17.02
N PRO A 115 2.64 0.25 17.17
CA PRO A 115 2.03 -0.80 16.34
C PRO A 115 0.57 -1.08 16.75
N ILE A 116 -0.35 -0.23 16.30
CA ILE A 116 -1.77 -0.27 16.67
C ILE A 116 -2.70 -0.81 15.57
N LEU A 117 -2.19 -1.02 14.34
CA LEU A 117 -2.96 -1.50 13.19
C LEU A 117 -2.48 -2.88 12.72
N PRO A 118 -3.35 -3.83 12.32
CA PRO A 118 -4.80 -3.71 12.26
C PRO A 118 -5.42 -3.54 13.64
N TRP A 119 -6.46 -2.71 13.72
CA TRP A 119 -7.14 -2.44 14.98
C TRP A 119 -7.88 -3.69 15.44
N GLY A 120 -7.72 -4.07 16.71
CA GLY A 120 -8.35 -5.28 17.24
C GLY A 120 -7.78 -6.60 16.69
N ALA A 121 -6.65 -6.58 15.98
CA ALA A 121 -6.01 -7.82 15.53
C ALA A 121 -5.62 -8.70 16.74
N GLY A 122 -5.83 -10.02 16.60
CA GLY A 122 -5.42 -11.03 17.57
C GLY A 122 -3.90 -11.18 17.66
N GLY A 123 -3.40 -11.96 18.62
CA GLY A 123 -1.97 -12.09 18.92
C GLY A 123 -1.11 -12.67 17.78
N GLU A 124 -1.71 -13.43 16.87
CA GLU A 124 -1.05 -14.05 15.72
C GLU A 124 -0.82 -13.08 14.55
N ILE A 125 -1.47 -11.90 14.55
CA ILE A 125 -1.41 -10.95 13.45
C ILE A 125 -0.45 -9.83 13.80
N ALA A 126 0.63 -9.72 13.03
CA ALA A 126 1.61 -8.66 13.19
C ALA A 126 0.93 -7.30 13.10
N LYS A 127 1.22 -6.40 14.06
CA LYS A 127 0.75 -5.01 14.02
C LYS A 127 1.86 -4.08 13.56
N ILE A 128 1.47 -3.00 12.89
CA ILE A 128 2.33 -1.91 12.44
C ILE A 128 1.72 -0.56 12.83
N SER A 129 2.53 0.48 12.76
CA SER A 129 2.09 1.84 13.05
C SER A 129 1.39 2.49 11.87
N PRO A 130 0.52 3.49 12.13
CA PRO A 130 -0.05 4.32 11.07
C PRO A 130 1.00 4.97 10.16
N LEU A 131 2.14 5.37 10.75
CA LEU A 131 3.29 5.88 10.01
C LEU A 131 3.88 4.83 9.06
N ALA A 132 4.16 3.63 9.55
CA ALA A 132 4.73 2.55 8.75
C ALA A 132 3.76 2.10 7.64
N ALA A 133 2.46 2.00 7.93
CA ALA A 133 1.45 1.67 6.93
C ALA A 133 1.42 2.70 5.79
N SER A 134 1.37 3.99 6.14
CA SER A 134 1.35 5.09 5.17
C SER A 134 2.64 5.16 4.34
N ALA A 135 3.79 4.92 4.97
CA ALA A 135 5.08 4.84 4.28
C ALA A 135 5.11 3.66 3.30
N GLY A 136 4.55 2.51 3.67
CA GLY A 136 4.43 1.34 2.79
C GLY A 136 3.64 1.64 1.52
N TYR A 137 2.55 2.42 1.60
CA TYR A 137 1.79 2.82 0.41
C TYR A 137 2.63 3.68 -0.55
N LEU A 138 3.41 4.62 -0.01
CA LEU A 138 4.33 5.45 -0.80
C LEU A 138 5.50 4.64 -1.36
N ALA A 139 5.99 3.65 -0.61
CA ALA A 139 7.02 2.73 -1.07
C ALA A 139 6.54 1.89 -2.26
N HIS A 140 5.29 1.41 -2.24
CA HIS A 140 4.66 0.73 -3.37
C HIS A 140 4.64 1.60 -4.62
N LEU A 141 4.19 2.86 -4.50
CA LEU A 141 4.20 3.81 -5.63
C LEU A 141 5.61 4.06 -6.17
N ARG A 142 6.57 4.26 -5.28
CA ARG A 142 7.98 4.46 -5.67
C ARG A 142 8.52 3.23 -6.40
N ALA A 143 8.15 2.04 -5.95
CA ALA A 143 8.57 0.78 -6.56
C ALA A 143 8.01 0.61 -7.96
N ALA A 144 6.71 0.83 -8.12
CA ALA A 144 6.03 0.74 -9.41
C ALA A 144 6.54 1.77 -10.44
N TRP A 145 7.06 2.92 -9.99
CA TRP A 145 7.56 3.98 -10.86
C TRP A 145 8.96 3.72 -11.44
N ASN A 146 9.84 3.06 -10.69
CA ASN A 146 11.27 2.90 -11.06
C ASN A 146 11.50 1.71 -11.99
#